data_AF-A0A7S1V8Z5-F1
#
_entry.id   AF-A0A7S1V8Z5-F1
#
_cell.length_a   1.000
_cell.length_b   1.000
_cell.length_c   1.000
_cell.angle_alpha   90.00
_cell.angle_beta   90.00
_cell.angle_gamma   90.00
#
_symmetry.space_group_name_H-M   'P 1'
#
loop_
_entity.id
_entity.type
_entity.pdbx_description
1 polymer ?
#
loop_
_entity_poly.entity_id
_entity_poly.type
_entity_poly.pdbx_seq_one_letter_code
_entity_poly.pdbx_strand_id
1 'polypeptide(L)'
;DVEMLDLSDFDFSSSNRRRQFQLLKNHPLPKPLYSATLVAGGDFIYLIGGHNGSFYGSFSVNTVYRFSVATYEWLTLPSMNVTRSGAMAVLWDDYLIVLGGWNKSDGYLSSIETFRLNNNHDGRQDPNKKNESLSSWKLVDKANFLPEERAFGLAFLLGDGQLI
;
A
#
# COMPACT_ATOMS: atom_id res chain seq x y z
N ASP A 1 38.51 5.35 -5.10
CA ASP A 1 37.91 6.21 -4.06
C ASP A 1 36.69 6.89 -4.66
N VAL A 2 35.48 6.36 -4.53
CA VAL A 2 34.78 6.04 -3.29
C VAL A 2 34.10 4.67 -3.41
N GLU A 3 34.45 3.74 -2.51
CA GLU A 3 33.64 2.58 -2.18
C GLU A 3 32.45 3.04 -1.35
N MET A 4 31.24 2.71 -1.78
CA MET A 4 30.11 2.49 -0.86
C MET A 4 29.63 1.07 -1.11
N LEU A 5 30.08 0.15 -0.26
CA LEU A 5 29.36 -1.08 0.01
C LEU A 5 28.33 -0.75 1.08
N ASP A 6 27.05 -0.79 0.72
CA ASP A 6 25.91 -0.77 1.64
C ASP A 6 24.82 -1.69 1.06
N LEU A 7 24.15 -2.43 1.94
CA LEU A 7 23.38 -3.69 1.76
C LEU A 7 24.13 -5.00 2.05
N SER A 8 25.36 -4.97 2.58
CA SER A 8 26.16 -6.20 2.82
C SER A 8 25.62 -7.16 3.89
N ASP A 9 24.49 -6.88 4.54
CA ASP A 9 23.86 -7.79 5.52
C ASP A 9 22.62 -8.55 5.00
N PHE A 10 22.35 -8.52 3.69
CA PHE A 10 21.29 -9.36 3.12
C PHE A 10 21.74 -10.81 2.88
N ASP A 11 21.78 -11.60 3.96
CA ASP A 11 21.83 -13.07 3.88
C ASP A 11 20.45 -13.64 3.51
N PHE A 12 20.31 -14.17 2.29
CA PHE A 12 19.20 -15.06 1.94
C PHE A 12 19.77 -16.47 1.78
N SER A 13 19.92 -17.16 2.89
CA SER A 13 20.78 -18.33 3.13
C SER A 13 20.56 -19.60 2.29
N SER A 14 19.92 -19.54 1.12
CA SER A 14 20.04 -20.60 0.11
C SER A 14 21.06 -20.20 -0.95
N SER A 15 22.29 -20.68 -0.75
CA SER A 15 23.36 -20.64 -1.73
C SER A 15 22.94 -21.29 -3.06
N ASN A 16 23.20 -20.57 -4.15
CA ASN A 16 23.36 -21.10 -5.51
C ASN A 16 22.14 -21.26 -6.44
N ARG A 17 21.05 -20.52 -6.24
CA ARG A 17 20.13 -20.21 -7.36
C ARG A 17 20.43 -18.81 -7.87
N ARG A 18 20.79 -18.70 -9.16
CA ARG A 18 20.93 -17.41 -9.85
C ARG A 18 19.66 -16.60 -9.60
N ARG A 19 19.78 -15.54 -8.79
CA ARG A 19 18.70 -14.59 -8.50
C ARG A 19 18.50 -13.73 -9.74
N GLN A 20 17.85 -14.30 -10.74
CA GLN A 20 17.49 -13.60 -11.96
C GLN A 20 16.07 -13.07 -11.81
N PHE A 21 15.83 -11.89 -12.34
CA PHE A 21 14.48 -11.39 -12.51
C PHE A 21 13.67 -12.41 -13.31
N GLN A 22 12.59 -12.89 -12.72
CA GLN A 22 11.67 -13.80 -13.38
C GLN A 22 10.41 -13.03 -13.73
N LEU A 23 10.09 -13.00 -15.02
CA LEU A 23 8.80 -12.50 -15.48
C LEU A 23 7.72 -13.53 -15.15
N LEU A 24 6.74 -13.14 -14.33
CA LEU A 24 5.53 -13.94 -14.07
C LEU A 24 4.53 -13.82 -15.24
N LYS A 25 4.87 -14.42 -16.39
CA LYS A 25 4.13 -14.28 -17.66
C LYS A 25 2.62 -14.60 -17.57
N ASN A 26 2.23 -15.50 -16.67
CA ASN A 26 0.84 -15.95 -16.51
C ASN A 26 0.06 -15.19 -15.43
N HIS A 27 0.68 -14.18 -14.80
CA HIS A 27 0.08 -13.41 -13.71
C HIS A 27 0.23 -11.90 -13.97
N PRO A 28 -0.25 -11.40 -15.13
CA PRO A 28 -0.13 -9.99 -15.46
C PRO A 28 -0.90 -9.12 -14.47
N LEU A 29 -0.54 -7.84 -14.40
CA LEU A 29 -1.36 -6.85 -13.69
C LEU A 29 -2.80 -6.87 -14.22
N PRO A 30 -3.82 -6.74 -13.34
CA PRO A 30 -5.21 -6.65 -13.77
C PRO A 30 -5.48 -5.53 -14.78
N LYS A 31 -4.73 -4.42 -14.66
CA LYS A 31 -4.69 -3.31 -15.61
C LYS A 31 -3.27 -2.75 -15.72
N PRO A 32 -2.83 -2.29 -16.90
CA PRO A 32 -1.59 -1.53 -17.03
C PRO A 32 -1.63 -0.27 -16.16
N LEU A 33 -0.62 -0.09 -15.30
CA LEU A 33 -0.52 1.03 -14.38
C LEU A 33 0.93 1.52 -14.28
N TYR A 34 1.11 2.83 -14.12
CA TYR A 34 2.36 3.44 -13.66
C TYR A 34 2.07 4.42 -12.52
N SER A 35 3.11 4.80 -11.75
CA SER A 35 2.97 5.70 -10.59
C SER A 35 1.96 5.19 -9.54
N ALA A 36 1.70 3.88 -9.52
CA ALA A 36 0.99 3.23 -8.44
C ALA A 36 1.93 3.03 -7.25
N THR A 37 1.37 2.90 -6.05
CA THR A 37 2.15 2.62 -4.85
C THR A 37 1.97 1.17 -4.43
N LEU A 38 3.01 0.58 -3.85
CA LEU A 38 3.07 -0.83 -3.46
C LEU A 38 3.37 -0.94 -1.97
N VAL A 39 2.67 -1.84 -1.30
CA VAL A 39 2.89 -2.17 0.10
C VAL A 39 2.86 -3.69 0.28
N ALA A 40 3.79 -4.25 1.02
CA ALA A 40 3.82 -5.68 1.31
C ALA A 40 3.40 -5.98 2.76
N GLY A 41 2.76 -7.12 2.99
CA GLY A 41 2.40 -7.59 4.32
C GLY A 41 1.90 -9.03 4.33
N GLY A 42 2.49 -9.87 5.18
CA GLY A 42 2.27 -11.31 5.17
C GLY A 42 2.56 -11.90 3.78
N ASP A 43 1.66 -12.74 3.28
CA ASP A 43 1.75 -13.34 1.94
C ASP A 43 1.15 -12.47 0.82
N PHE A 44 0.97 -11.17 1.08
CA PHE A 44 0.26 -10.27 0.16
C PHE A 44 1.07 -9.04 -0.23
N ILE A 45 0.88 -8.62 -1.48
CA ILE A 45 1.32 -7.33 -2.01
C ILE A 45 0.08 -6.52 -2.40
N TYR A 46 -0.02 -5.29 -1.92
CA TYR A 46 -1.10 -4.37 -2.21
C TYR A 46 -0.63 -3.34 -3.24
N LEU A 47 -1.34 -3.24 -4.35
CA LEU A 47 -1.13 -2.26 -5.41
C LEU A 47 -2.26 -1.23 -5.34
N ILE A 48 -1.90 0.02 -5.08
CA ILE A 48 -2.86 1.08 -4.72
C ILE A 48 -2.73 2.24 -5.70
N GLY A 49 -3.87 2.61 -6.30
CA GLY A 49 -3.98 3.75 -7.20
C GLY A 49 -3.12 3.61 -8.46
N GLY A 50 -2.52 4.73 -8.87
CA GLY A 50 -1.67 4.84 -10.05
C GLY A 50 -2.38 5.49 -11.23
N HIS A 51 -1.81 5.26 -12.40
CA HIS A 51 -2.23 5.91 -13.63
C HIS A 51 -2.30 4.92 -14.78
N ASN A 52 -3.44 4.86 -15.48
CA ASN A 52 -3.72 3.82 -16.49
C ASN A 52 -3.43 4.24 -17.95
N GLY A 53 -2.81 5.40 -18.17
CA GLY A 53 -2.17 5.77 -19.44
C GLY A 53 -3.13 6.02 -20.61
N SER A 54 -4.40 6.34 -20.39
CA SER A 54 -5.33 6.64 -21.51
C SER A 54 -4.90 7.90 -22.29
N PHE A 55 -4.73 7.74 -23.62
CA PHE A 55 -4.33 8.80 -24.56
C PHE A 55 -5.33 9.96 -24.64
N TYR A 56 -6.59 9.74 -24.29
CA TYR A 56 -7.65 10.76 -24.32
C TYR A 56 -7.91 11.42 -22.97
N GLY A 57 -7.11 11.08 -21.96
CA GLY A 57 -7.25 11.61 -20.63
C GLY A 57 -6.43 10.80 -19.65
N SER A 58 -5.38 11.42 -19.14
CA SER A 58 -4.64 10.94 -17.99
C SER A 58 -5.57 10.97 -16.77
N PHE A 59 -6.06 9.80 -16.33
CA PHE A 59 -6.87 9.66 -15.13
C PHE A 59 -6.10 8.83 -14.10
N SER A 60 -5.64 9.49 -13.04
CA SER A 60 -5.32 8.79 -11.79
C SER A 60 -6.48 7.84 -11.46
N VAL A 61 -6.17 6.64 -10.97
CA VAL A 61 -7.17 5.66 -10.57
C VAL A 61 -7.24 5.55 -9.05
N ASN A 62 -8.36 5.07 -8.55
CA ASN A 62 -8.59 4.77 -7.13
C ASN A 62 -8.65 3.25 -6.86
N THR A 63 -8.32 2.43 -7.85
CA THR A 63 -8.39 0.97 -7.74
C THR A 63 -7.32 0.45 -6.80
N VAL A 64 -7.68 -0.59 -6.05
CA VAL A 64 -6.79 -1.27 -5.12
C VAL A 64 -6.82 -2.75 -5.43
N TYR A 65 -5.64 -3.34 -5.59
CA TYR A 65 -5.47 -4.76 -5.85
C TYR A 65 -4.61 -5.40 -4.77
N ARG A 66 -4.87 -6.66 -4.46
CA ARG A 66 -4.05 -7.51 -3.60
C ARG A 66 -3.55 -8.70 -4.40
N PHE A 67 -2.25 -8.91 -4.42
CA PHE A 67 -1.62 -10.08 -4.99
C PHE A 67 -1.24 -11.06 -3.89
N SER A 68 -1.64 -12.31 -4.03
CA SER A 68 -1.19 -13.42 -3.17
C SER A 68 0.12 -13.97 -3.72
N VAL A 69 1.21 -13.93 -2.95
CA VAL A 69 2.48 -14.54 -3.35
C VAL A 69 2.47 -16.07 -3.25
N ALA A 70 1.51 -16.62 -2.48
CA ALA A 70 1.33 -18.06 -2.35
C ALA A 70 0.57 -18.67 -3.53
N THR A 71 -0.46 -17.99 -4.04
CA THR A 71 -1.32 -18.48 -5.14
C THR A 71 -1.05 -17.80 -6.47
N TYR A 72 -0.27 -16.71 -6.47
CA TYR A 72 -0.02 -15.85 -7.65
C TYR A 72 -1.29 -15.25 -8.25
N GLU A 73 -2.29 -14.98 -7.41
CA GLU A 73 -3.59 -14.45 -7.85
C GLU A 73 -3.80 -13.02 -7.39
N TRP A 74 -4.44 -12.24 -8.26
CA TRP A 74 -4.89 -10.89 -7.98
C TRP A 74 -6.33 -10.90 -7.48
N LEU A 75 -6.60 -10.13 -6.42
CA LEU A 75 -7.93 -9.81 -5.92
C LEU A 75 -8.15 -8.30 -6.00
N THR A 76 -9.29 -7.88 -6.53
CA THR A 76 -9.72 -6.48 -6.46
C THR A 76 -10.30 -6.20 -5.08
N LEU A 77 -9.74 -5.21 -4.38
CA LEU A 77 -10.25 -4.71 -3.11
C LEU A 77 -11.18 -3.50 -3.34
N PRO A 78 -11.95 -3.06 -2.33
CA PRO A 78 -12.70 -1.81 -2.40
C PRO A 78 -11.79 -0.65 -2.85
N SER A 79 -12.28 0.15 -3.80
CA SER A 79 -11.56 1.32 -4.30
C SER A 79 -11.51 2.44 -3.26
N MET A 80 -10.45 3.25 -3.29
CA MET A 80 -10.35 4.50 -2.53
C MET A 80 -11.46 5.48 -2.93
N ASN A 81 -11.76 6.44 -2.06
CA ASN A 81 -12.72 7.51 -2.38
C ASN A 81 -12.12 8.51 -3.37
N VAL A 82 -10.81 8.76 -3.29
CA VAL A 82 -10.10 9.71 -4.14
C VAL A 82 -9.18 8.95 -5.10
N THR A 83 -9.14 9.38 -6.37
CA THR A 83 -8.15 8.88 -7.32
C THR A 83 -6.79 9.45 -7.01
N ARG A 84 -5.73 8.62 -7.09
CA ARG A 84 -4.38 9.03 -6.69
C ARG A 84 -3.35 8.37 -7.60
N SER A 85 -2.42 9.15 -8.13
CA SER A 85 -1.15 8.65 -8.69
C SER A 85 0.02 9.30 -7.96
N GLY A 86 1.15 8.60 -7.85
CA GLY A 86 2.32 9.08 -7.10
C GLY A 86 2.06 9.23 -5.59
N ALA A 87 1.10 8.48 -5.04
CA ALA A 87 0.82 8.47 -3.62
C ALA A 87 1.86 7.66 -2.84
N MET A 88 1.94 7.90 -1.54
CA MET A 88 2.66 7.05 -0.60
C MET A 88 1.67 6.17 0.14
N ALA A 89 2.07 4.97 0.55
CA ALA A 89 1.25 4.14 1.42
C ALA A 89 2.09 3.33 2.40
N VAL A 90 1.46 2.96 3.51
CA VAL A 90 2.01 2.06 4.52
C VAL A 90 0.94 1.07 4.94
N LEU A 91 1.36 -0.15 5.25
CA LEU A 91 0.55 -1.13 5.95
C LEU A 91 1.02 -1.10 7.39
N TRP A 92 0.12 -0.75 8.30
CA TRP A 92 0.42 -0.73 9.72
C TRP A 92 -0.69 -1.47 10.47
N ASP A 93 -0.30 -2.53 11.17
CA ASP A 93 -1.21 -3.55 11.69
C ASP A 93 -2.15 -4.05 10.58
N ASP A 94 -3.46 -3.80 10.74
CA ASP A 94 -4.50 -4.15 9.78
C ASP A 94 -4.88 -2.98 8.86
N TYR A 95 -4.20 -1.84 8.91
CA TYR A 95 -4.58 -0.66 8.15
C TYR A 95 -3.68 -0.40 6.96
N LEU A 96 -4.28 -0.34 5.77
CA LEU A 96 -3.69 0.36 4.63
C LEU A 96 -3.92 1.86 4.81
N ILE A 97 -2.85 2.62 4.88
CA ILE A 97 -2.87 4.07 5.02
C ILE A 97 -2.25 4.66 3.75
N VAL A 98 -2.98 5.53 3.05
CA VAL A 98 -2.57 6.13 1.78
C VAL A 98 -2.52 7.64 1.93
N LEU A 99 -1.40 8.23 1.54
CA LEU A 99 -1.04 9.62 1.80
C LEU A 99 -0.81 10.36 0.47
N GLY A 100 -1.50 11.47 0.30
CA GLY A 100 -1.26 12.42 -0.78
C GLY A 100 -1.41 11.83 -2.19
N GLY A 101 -0.47 12.15 -3.06
CA GLY A 101 -0.51 11.84 -4.50
C GLY A 101 -1.08 13.00 -5.32
N TRP A 102 -1.38 12.71 -6.57
CA TRP A 102 -1.90 13.69 -7.53
C TRP A 102 -3.10 13.13 -8.30
N ASN A 103 -4.05 14.01 -8.60
CA ASN A 103 -5.11 13.74 -9.56
C ASN A 103 -5.46 14.99 -10.37
N LYS A 104 -6.27 14.80 -11.41
CA LYS A 104 -6.68 15.89 -12.31
C LYS A 104 -7.67 16.86 -11.67
N SER A 105 -8.53 16.39 -10.76
CA SER A 105 -9.59 17.19 -10.15
C SER A 105 -9.05 18.21 -9.14
N ASP A 106 -8.14 17.76 -8.28
CA ASP A 106 -7.72 18.46 -7.07
C ASP A 106 -6.22 18.82 -7.11
N GLY A 107 -5.48 18.34 -8.10
CA GLY A 107 -4.04 18.55 -8.20
C GLY A 107 -3.28 17.72 -7.18
N TYR A 108 -2.36 18.34 -6.45
CA TYR A 108 -1.62 17.68 -5.37
C TYR A 108 -2.51 17.50 -4.14
N LEU A 109 -2.61 16.27 -3.67
CA LEU A 109 -3.46 15.89 -2.56
C LEU A 109 -2.69 16.02 -1.24
N SER A 110 -3.32 16.64 -0.24
CA SER A 110 -2.91 16.61 1.16
C SER A 110 -3.75 15.64 2.00
N SER A 111 -4.71 14.96 1.37
CA SER A 111 -5.62 14.05 2.04
C SER A 111 -5.00 12.68 2.31
N ILE A 112 -5.48 12.06 3.40
CA ILE A 112 -5.08 10.74 3.86
C ILE A 112 -6.32 9.85 3.84
N GLU A 113 -6.19 8.62 3.36
CA GLU A 113 -7.25 7.62 3.43
C GLU A 113 -6.76 6.35 4.12
N THR A 114 -7.61 5.75 4.95
CA THR A 114 -7.35 4.49 5.63
C THR A 114 -8.35 3.42 5.25
N PHE A 115 -7.89 2.18 5.18
CA PHE A 115 -8.72 1.01 4.97
C PHE A 115 -8.28 -0.10 5.91
N ARG A 116 -9.21 -0.58 6.73
CA ARG A 116 -8.97 -1.73 7.60
C ARG A 116 -9.13 -3.01 6.79
N LEU A 117 -8.06 -3.78 6.71
CA LEU A 117 -8.05 -5.13 6.18
C LEU A 117 -8.77 -6.03 7.18
N ASN A 118 -9.72 -6.81 6.69
CA ASN A 118 -10.29 -7.92 7.46
C ASN A 118 -9.37 -9.14 7.40
N ASN A 119 -8.06 -8.91 7.56
CA ASN A 119 -7.10 -9.99 7.57
C ASN A 119 -7.04 -10.52 8.99
N ASN A 120 -7.65 -11.68 9.21
CA ASN A 120 -7.10 -12.53 10.25
C ASN A 120 -5.77 -12.99 9.68
N HIS A 121 -4.67 -12.59 10.30
CA HIS A 121 -3.30 -12.93 9.87
C HIS A 121 -3.07 -14.46 9.74
N ASP A 122 -4.05 -15.29 10.12
CA ASP A 122 -4.06 -16.76 10.07
C ASP A 122 -5.19 -17.37 9.21
N GLY A 123 -6.00 -16.57 8.52
CA GLY A 123 -7.15 -17.04 7.74
C GLY A 123 -8.37 -17.51 8.56
N ARG A 124 -8.40 -17.34 9.89
CA ARG A 124 -9.55 -17.69 10.74
C ARG A 124 -10.37 -16.45 11.07
N GLN A 125 -11.58 -16.36 10.50
CA GLN A 125 -12.62 -15.42 10.95
C GLN A 125 -12.74 -15.47 12.47
N ASP A 126 -12.39 -14.40 13.19
CA ASP A 126 -12.72 -14.27 14.61
C ASP A 126 -14.23 -14.08 14.74
N PRO A 127 -14.98 -15.08 15.23
CA PRO A 127 -16.43 -15.02 15.30
C PRO A 127 -16.95 -13.99 16.32
N ASN A 128 -16.07 -13.42 17.16
CA ASN A 128 -16.43 -12.48 18.22
C ASN A 128 -16.08 -11.02 17.90
N LYS A 129 -15.36 -10.72 16.81
CA LYS A 129 -15.29 -9.35 16.29
C LYS A 129 -16.65 -9.04 15.69
N LYS A 130 -17.43 -8.18 16.36
CA LYS A 130 -18.63 -7.58 15.75
C LYS A 130 -18.23 -7.09 14.37
N ASN A 131 -18.98 -7.51 13.36
CA ASN A 131 -18.92 -6.98 11.99
C ASN A 131 -19.29 -5.48 12.03
N GLU A 132 -18.41 -4.64 12.59
CA GLU A 132 -18.43 -3.22 12.30
C GLU A 132 -18.06 -3.13 10.83
N SER A 133 -19.10 -3.01 10.00
CA SER A 133 -19.03 -2.81 8.57
C SER A 133 -18.02 -1.73 8.24
N LEU A 134 -16.80 -2.12 7.88
CA LEU A 134 -15.78 -1.23 7.32
C LEU A 134 -15.32 -1.82 5.99
N SER A 135 -16.27 -1.94 5.08
CA SER A 135 -16.07 -2.28 3.67
C SER A 135 -15.61 -1.07 2.84
N SER A 136 -15.37 0.09 3.46
CA SER A 136 -15.07 1.34 2.79
C SER A 136 -13.85 2.05 3.36
N TRP A 137 -13.18 2.79 2.49
CA TRP A 137 -12.09 3.69 2.84
C TRP A 137 -12.61 4.88 3.65
N LYS A 138 -11.86 5.30 4.67
CA LYS A 138 -12.15 6.49 5.48
C LYS A 138 -11.18 7.61 5.13
N LEU A 139 -11.72 8.81 4.88
CA LEU A 139 -10.90 10.02 4.80
C LEU A 139 -10.52 10.43 6.22
N VAL A 140 -9.23 10.65 6.46
CA VAL A 140 -8.76 11.17 7.74
C VAL A 140 -8.73 12.69 7.66
N ASP A 141 -9.50 13.35 8.52
CA ASP A 141 -9.38 14.78 8.77
C ASP A 141 -8.62 15.02 10.09
N LYS A 142 -8.10 16.24 10.27
CA LYS A 142 -7.35 16.62 11.49
C LYS A 142 -8.20 16.55 12.78
N ALA A 143 -9.52 16.56 12.68
CA ALA A 143 -10.44 16.53 13.82
C ALA A 143 -10.87 15.10 14.23
N ASN A 144 -10.73 14.13 13.32
CA ASN A 144 -11.17 12.74 13.47
C ASN A 144 -10.00 11.75 13.61
N PHE A 145 -8.81 12.24 13.96
CA PHE A 145 -7.70 11.38 14.34
C PHE A 145 -8.05 10.70 15.67
N LEU A 146 -8.38 9.40 15.61
CA LEU A 146 -8.95 8.64 16.71
C LEU A 146 -8.07 8.75 17.98
N PRO A 147 -8.61 9.17 19.14
CA PRO A 147 -7.84 9.39 20.37
C PRO A 147 -7.16 8.14 20.94
N GLU A 148 -7.74 6.95 20.75
CA GLU A 148 -7.17 5.65 21.19
C GLU A 148 -5.97 5.20 20.34
N GLU A 149 -5.75 5.87 19.22
CA GLU A 149 -4.91 5.41 18.13
C GLU A 149 -3.58 6.19 18.08
N ARG A 150 -3.30 7.08 19.05
CA ARG A 150 -2.13 7.99 19.20
C ARG A 150 -0.71 7.44 18.90
N ALA A 151 -0.52 6.14 18.69
CA ALA A 151 0.73 5.57 18.19
C ALA A 151 0.98 5.78 16.66
N PHE A 152 0.00 6.19 15.84
CA PHE A 152 0.20 6.45 14.40
C PHE A 152 1.27 7.52 14.11
N GLY A 153 1.60 8.39 15.06
CA GLY A 153 2.51 9.54 14.87
C GLY A 153 4.00 9.28 15.05
N LEU A 154 4.41 8.10 15.54
CA LEU A 154 5.82 7.84 15.92
C LEU A 154 6.63 7.09 14.85
N ALA A 155 6.00 6.54 13.81
CA ALA A 155 6.71 5.73 12.80
C ALA A 155 7.47 6.56 11.73
N PHE A 156 7.38 7.90 11.76
CA PHE A 156 8.14 8.79 10.87
C PHE A 156 9.26 9.57 11.58
N LEU A 157 9.51 9.29 12.87
CA LEU A 157 10.59 9.92 13.65
C LEU A 157 11.63 8.87 14.05
N LEU A 158 12.50 8.49 13.11
CA LEU A 158 13.81 7.94 13.45
C LEU A 158 14.85 9.00 13.07
N GLY A 159 15.31 9.73 14.09
CA GLY A 159 16.28 10.82 13.97
C GLY A 159 15.97 11.98 14.93
N ASP A 160 16.23 11.77 16.21
CA ASP A 160 16.50 12.81 17.23
C ASP A 160 15.46 13.90 17.52
N GLY A 161 14.17 13.59 17.37
CA GLY A 161 13.12 14.24 18.17
C GLY A 161 12.99 15.77 18.06
N GLN A 162 13.48 16.39 16.98
CA GLN A 162 13.23 17.80 16.70
C GLN A 162 12.34 17.93 15.46
N LEU A 163 11.20 18.60 15.69
CA LEU A 163 10.27 19.06 14.65
C LEU A 163 10.99 20.13 13.81
N ILE A 164 11.03 19.94 12.49
CA ILE A 164 11.33 21.00 11.53
C ILE A 164 10.01 21.68 11.14
#